data_AF-J2Q7J7-F1
#
_entry.id   AF-J2Q7J7-F1
#
_cell.length_a   1.000
_cell.length_b   1.000
_cell.length_c   1.000
_cell.angle_alpha   90.00
_cell.angle_beta   90.00
_cell.angle_gamma   90.00
#
_symmetry.space_group_name_H-M   'P 1'
#
loop_
_entity.id
_entity.type
_entity.pdbx_description
1 polymer ?
#
loop_
_entity_poly.entity_id
_entity_poly.type
_entity_poly.pdbx_seq_one_letter_code
_entity_poly.pdbx_strand_id
1 'polypeptide(L)'
;MSEGSAAIGRTVRAGLAGWAPGMRACGAALAAGAVLSLLPRALPPEIAFLGLVIELAAATLAYGALYRAAFDGPRGWNGLRWGREEWRLLAVQLLITVVMTVVMAVLFVVIGGVALGVARSTSPGFDATSAEAWRAALSGPGAILAGLVPLASLALLAWVGLRLALAPAATVDHGRIQVLSAFALTRGATLTLFVAGLVLIAPAIILAVGLGYARVLVGLTRSAPLAQLVSVGLLFFYLIPVWTAALVDVYRHQVQPVATPGTAKP
;
A
#
# COMPACT_ATOMS: atom_id res chain seq x y z
N MET A 1 -6.27 11.37 26.04
CA MET A 1 -6.68 10.34 25.04
C MET A 1 -7.62 10.87 23.94
N SER A 2 -8.11 12.12 24.00
CA SER A 2 -9.06 12.68 23.01
C SER A 2 -8.42 13.10 21.68
N GLU A 3 -7.19 13.62 21.70
CA GLU A 3 -6.54 14.20 20.50
C GLU A 3 -6.20 13.16 19.43
N GLY A 4 -5.68 12.00 19.82
CA GLY A 4 -5.37 10.91 18.88
C GLY A 4 -6.61 10.34 18.20
N SER A 5 -7.69 10.14 18.96
CA SER A 5 -8.97 9.69 18.40
C SER A 5 -9.57 10.73 17.45
N ALA A 6 -9.47 12.02 17.79
CA ALA A 6 -9.93 13.10 16.92
C ALA A 6 -9.13 13.13 15.61
N ALA A 7 -7.80 12.93 15.66
CA ALA A 7 -6.95 12.87 14.47
C ALA A 7 -7.35 11.70 13.55
N ILE A 8 -7.54 10.50 14.10
CA ILE A 8 -7.98 9.32 13.33
C ILE A 8 -9.34 9.58 12.66
N GLY A 9 -10.32 10.07 13.42
CA GLY A 9 -11.65 10.35 12.91
C GLY A 9 -11.66 11.40 11.79
N ARG A 10 -10.81 12.43 11.90
CA ARG A 10 -10.62 13.43 10.84
C ARG A 10 -10.02 12.80 9.59
N THR A 11 -8.94 12.05 9.72
CA THR A 11 -8.26 11.42 8.56
C THR A 11 -9.16 10.43 7.83
N VAL A 12 -9.93 9.61 8.55
CA VAL A 12 -10.93 8.72 7.95
C VAL A 12 -12.01 9.51 7.21
N ARG A 13 -12.53 10.57 7.83
CA ARG A 13 -13.55 11.44 7.21
C ARG A 13 -13.00 12.13 5.97
N ALA A 14 -11.77 12.62 6.01
CA ALA A 14 -11.10 13.25 4.87
C ALA A 14 -10.91 12.25 3.72
N GLY A 15 -10.50 11.02 4.04
CA GLY A 15 -10.41 9.93 3.07
C GLY A 15 -11.75 9.67 2.37
N LEU A 16 -12.82 9.47 3.14
CA LEU A 16 -14.16 9.20 2.60
C LEU A 16 -14.74 10.41 1.85
N ALA A 17 -14.54 11.63 2.35
CA ALA A 17 -15.00 12.85 1.70
C ALA A 17 -14.27 13.13 0.37
N GLY A 18 -13.00 12.72 0.26
CA GLY A 18 -12.20 12.85 -0.95
C GLY A 18 -12.56 11.85 -2.05
N TRP A 19 -13.34 10.81 -1.75
CA TRP A 19 -13.69 9.75 -2.71
C TRP A 19 -14.45 10.28 -3.94
N ALA A 20 -15.63 10.88 -3.74
CA ALA A 20 -16.46 11.35 -4.84
C ALA A 20 -15.82 12.50 -5.64
N PRO A 21 -15.18 13.51 -5.02
CA PRO A 21 -14.42 14.52 -5.75
C PRO A 21 -13.27 13.93 -6.57
N GLY A 22 -12.51 12.99 -5.99
CA GLY A 22 -11.40 12.31 -6.69
C GLY A 22 -11.89 11.54 -7.91
N MET A 23 -13.00 10.82 -7.79
CA MET A 23 -13.62 10.11 -8.91
C MET A 23 -14.08 11.04 -10.04
N ARG A 24 -14.67 12.19 -9.70
CA ARG A 24 -15.14 13.17 -10.69
C ARG A 24 -13.99 13.90 -11.39
N ALA A 25 -12.91 14.18 -10.68
CA ALA A 25 -11.78 14.94 -11.20
C ALA A 25 -10.73 14.07 -11.92
N CYS A 26 -10.64 12.78 -11.57
CA CYS A 26 -9.58 11.88 -12.01
C CYS A 26 -10.08 10.58 -12.65
N GLY A 27 -11.37 10.52 -13.03
CA GLY A 27 -12.01 9.29 -13.47
C GLY A 27 -11.32 8.63 -14.67
N ALA A 28 -10.84 9.41 -15.65
CA ALA A 28 -10.14 8.85 -16.81
C ALA A 28 -8.78 8.26 -16.43
N ALA A 29 -8.03 8.91 -15.53
CA ALA A 29 -6.77 8.36 -15.03
C ALA A 29 -6.97 7.08 -14.21
N LEU A 30 -8.01 7.02 -13.37
CA LEU A 30 -8.35 5.83 -12.59
C LEU A 30 -8.79 4.68 -13.50
N ALA A 31 -9.60 4.96 -14.53
CA ALA A 31 -10.00 3.96 -15.51
C ALA A 31 -8.81 3.45 -16.34
N ALA A 32 -7.94 4.35 -16.80
CA ALA A 32 -6.72 3.96 -17.52
C ALA A 32 -5.79 3.10 -16.63
N GLY A 33 -5.59 3.50 -15.38
CA GLY A 33 -4.83 2.71 -14.40
C GLY A 33 -5.44 1.33 -14.15
N ALA A 34 -6.77 1.26 -13.98
CA ALA A 34 -7.48 -0.01 -13.80
C ALA A 34 -7.31 -0.95 -15.00
N VAL A 35 -7.45 -0.42 -16.22
CA VAL A 35 -7.21 -1.19 -17.45
C VAL A 35 -5.76 -1.66 -17.50
N LEU A 36 -4.79 -0.76 -17.27
CA LEU A 36 -3.37 -1.10 -17.27
C LEU A 36 -3.01 -2.19 -16.26
N SER A 37 -3.57 -2.14 -15.05
CA SER A 37 -3.35 -3.19 -14.05
C SER A 37 -3.83 -4.56 -14.54
N LEU A 38 -4.85 -4.63 -15.40
CA LEU A 38 -5.31 -5.91 -15.94
C LEU A 38 -4.34 -6.55 -16.95
N LEU A 39 -3.52 -5.76 -17.67
CA LEU A 39 -2.59 -6.27 -18.69
C LEU A 39 -1.59 -7.32 -18.17
N PRO A 40 -0.91 -7.13 -17.02
CA PRO A 40 -0.01 -8.12 -16.45
C PRO A 40 -0.57 -9.54 -16.37
N ARG A 41 -1.89 -9.70 -16.20
CA ARG A 41 -2.54 -11.01 -16.13
C ARG A 41 -2.63 -11.74 -17.47
N ALA A 42 -2.48 -11.01 -18.58
CA ALA A 42 -2.51 -11.57 -19.93
C ALA A 42 -1.10 -11.79 -20.52
N LEU A 43 -0.04 -11.39 -19.80
CA LEU A 43 1.33 -11.53 -20.29
C LEU A 43 1.79 -13.01 -20.27
N PRO A 44 2.49 -13.49 -21.31
CA PRO A 44 3.16 -14.78 -21.25
C PRO A 44 4.31 -14.76 -20.21
N PRO A 45 4.70 -15.92 -19.66
CA PRO A 45 5.72 -16.01 -18.61
C PRO A 45 7.06 -15.36 -18.97
N GLU A 46 7.42 -15.40 -20.26
CA GLU A 46 8.66 -14.86 -20.81
C GLU A 46 8.82 -13.34 -20.61
N ILE A 47 7.71 -12.60 -20.57
CA ILE A 47 7.70 -11.15 -20.40
C ILE A 47 7.01 -10.72 -19.11
N ALA A 48 6.76 -11.64 -18.18
CA ALA A 48 6.09 -11.36 -16.91
C ALA A 48 6.82 -10.30 -16.07
N PHE A 49 8.13 -10.11 -16.27
CA PHE A 49 8.90 -9.04 -15.62
C PHE A 49 8.39 -7.64 -15.96
N LEU A 50 7.78 -7.44 -17.14
CA LEU A 50 7.13 -6.18 -17.52
C LEU A 50 5.87 -5.91 -16.70
N GLY A 51 5.27 -6.94 -16.09
CA GLY A 51 4.10 -6.79 -15.23
C GLY A 51 4.32 -5.79 -14.10
N LEU A 52 5.49 -5.82 -13.47
CA LEU A 52 5.85 -4.86 -12.42
C LEU A 52 5.90 -3.42 -12.96
N VAL A 53 6.48 -3.22 -14.13
CA VAL A 53 6.60 -1.90 -14.76
C VAL A 53 5.20 -1.36 -15.11
N ILE A 54 4.32 -2.22 -15.63
CA ILE A 54 2.95 -1.84 -15.97
C ILE A 54 2.14 -1.50 -14.71
N GLU A 55 2.27 -2.28 -13.63
CA GLU A 55 1.59 -1.98 -12.36
C GLU A 55 2.09 -0.66 -11.74
N LEU A 56 3.40 -0.39 -11.80
CA LEU A 56 3.96 0.88 -11.36
C LEU A 56 3.44 2.05 -12.21
N ALA A 57 3.34 1.88 -13.53
CA ALA A 57 2.77 2.89 -14.41
C ALA A 57 1.27 3.13 -14.10
N ALA A 58 0.51 2.06 -13.89
CA ALA A 58 -0.91 2.11 -13.53
C ALA A 58 -1.14 2.85 -12.20
N ALA A 59 -0.37 2.50 -11.16
CA ALA A 59 -0.40 3.16 -9.87
C ALA A 59 0.03 4.63 -9.99
N THR A 60 1.08 4.93 -10.77
CA THR A 60 1.55 6.31 -11.01
C THR A 60 0.49 7.17 -11.68
N LEU A 61 -0.24 6.65 -12.67
CA LEU A 61 -1.34 7.39 -13.30
C LEU A 61 -2.43 7.75 -12.30
N ALA A 62 -2.87 6.78 -11.49
CA ALA A 62 -3.92 6.95 -10.51
C ALA A 62 -3.52 7.92 -9.39
N TYR A 63 -2.38 7.66 -8.74
CA TYR A 63 -1.87 8.51 -7.66
C TYR A 63 -1.48 9.90 -8.19
N GLY A 64 -0.84 10.00 -9.36
CA GLY A 64 -0.43 11.27 -9.95
C GLY A 64 -1.61 12.21 -10.22
N ALA A 65 -2.68 11.68 -10.81
CA ALA A 65 -3.89 12.46 -11.02
C ALA A 65 -4.51 12.96 -9.71
N LEU A 66 -4.62 12.09 -8.70
CA LEU A 66 -5.23 12.43 -7.41
C LEU A 66 -4.37 13.42 -6.59
N TYR A 67 -3.05 13.21 -6.51
CA TYR A 67 -2.17 14.14 -5.82
C TYR A 67 -2.14 15.50 -6.52
N ARG A 68 -2.11 15.55 -7.85
CA ARG A 68 -2.24 16.83 -8.57
C ARG A 68 -3.56 17.53 -8.29
N ALA A 69 -4.66 16.78 -8.35
CA ALA A 69 -5.98 17.35 -8.07
C ALA A 69 -6.04 17.93 -6.65
N ALA A 70 -5.37 17.29 -5.70
CA ALA A 70 -5.27 17.73 -4.32
C ALA A 70 -4.38 18.97 -4.13
N PHE A 71 -3.22 19.07 -4.81
CA PHE A 71 -2.27 20.19 -4.71
C PHE A 71 -2.46 21.26 -5.79
N ASP A 72 -3.66 21.37 -6.36
CA ASP A 72 -4.01 22.35 -7.41
C ASP A 72 -3.07 22.38 -8.63
N GLY A 73 -2.50 21.22 -8.94
CA GLY A 73 -1.65 21.03 -10.11
C GLY A 73 -2.43 21.00 -11.43
N PRO A 74 -1.73 21.03 -12.58
CA PRO A 74 -2.35 21.08 -13.90
C PRO A 74 -3.30 19.90 -14.14
N ARG A 75 -4.57 20.18 -14.46
CA ARG A 75 -5.58 19.14 -14.73
C ARG A 75 -5.52 18.74 -16.20
N GLY A 76 -5.18 17.48 -16.47
CA GLY A 76 -5.31 16.87 -17.81
C GLY A 76 -6.77 16.53 -18.15
N TRP A 77 -7.00 15.75 -19.21
CA TRP A 77 -8.35 15.30 -19.57
C TRP A 77 -8.88 14.34 -18.50
N ASN A 78 -9.76 14.85 -17.62
CA ASN A 78 -10.28 14.13 -16.45
C ASN A 78 -9.18 13.42 -15.62
N GLY A 79 -8.10 14.17 -15.35
CA GLY A 79 -6.93 13.74 -14.60
C GLY A 79 -5.87 13.01 -15.42
N LEU A 80 -6.20 12.51 -16.62
CA LEU A 80 -5.27 11.76 -17.46
C LEU A 80 -4.22 12.71 -18.06
N ARG A 81 -2.97 12.54 -17.61
CA ARG A 81 -1.79 13.22 -18.13
C ARG A 81 -0.55 12.52 -17.59
N TRP A 82 0.48 12.41 -18.44
CA TRP A 82 1.79 11.94 -18.04
C TRP A 82 2.79 13.08 -18.19
N GLY A 83 3.29 13.60 -17.08
CA GLY A 83 4.18 14.76 -17.04
C GLY A 83 5.33 14.58 -16.07
N ARG A 84 5.98 15.71 -15.75
CA ARG A 84 7.15 15.73 -14.86
C ARG A 84 6.84 15.23 -13.45
N GLU A 85 5.64 15.49 -12.96
CA GLU A 85 5.19 15.05 -11.63
C GLU A 85 4.95 13.53 -11.60
N GLU A 86 4.35 12.96 -12.64
CA GLU A 86 4.22 11.52 -12.79
C GLU A 86 5.58 10.82 -12.87
N TRP A 87 6.56 11.38 -13.59
CA TRP A 87 7.91 10.83 -13.60
C TRP A 87 8.57 10.83 -12.21
N ARG A 88 8.37 11.89 -11.43
CA ARG A 88 8.87 11.96 -10.04
C ARG A 88 8.16 10.97 -9.15
N LEU A 89 6.84 10.82 -9.29
CA LEU A 89 6.05 9.84 -8.55
C LEU A 89 6.44 8.41 -8.92
N LEU A 90 6.68 8.11 -10.19
CA LEU A 90 7.19 6.82 -10.64
C LEU A 90 8.56 6.54 -10.01
N ALA A 91 9.46 7.52 -10.00
CA ALA A 91 10.77 7.38 -9.36
C ALA A 91 10.65 7.12 -7.85
N VAL A 92 9.72 7.80 -7.16
CA VAL A 92 9.41 7.55 -5.74
C VAL A 92 8.85 6.14 -5.54
N GLN A 93 7.87 5.72 -6.33
CA GLN A 93 7.29 4.39 -6.24
C GLN A 93 8.32 3.30 -6.52
N LEU A 94 9.19 3.51 -7.51
CA LEU A 94 10.30 2.61 -7.82
C LEU A 94 11.27 2.53 -6.63
N LEU A 95 11.67 3.67 -6.05
CA LEU A 95 12.58 3.68 -4.91
C LEU A 95 11.96 3.02 -3.67
N ILE A 96 10.67 3.26 -3.39
CA ILE A 96 9.93 2.56 -2.32
C ILE A 96 9.89 1.06 -2.61
N THR A 97 9.61 0.66 -3.86
CA THR A 97 9.57 -0.75 -4.27
C THR A 97 10.92 -1.42 -4.06
N VAL A 98 12.02 -0.76 -4.45
CA VAL A 98 13.38 -1.25 -4.19
C VAL A 98 13.65 -1.40 -2.69
N VAL A 99 13.34 -0.39 -1.87
CA VAL A 99 13.51 -0.45 -0.41
C VAL A 99 12.71 -1.62 0.18
N MET A 100 11.43 -1.76 -0.19
CA MET A 100 10.58 -2.83 0.31
C MET A 100 11.06 -4.21 -0.15
N THR A 101 11.60 -4.31 -1.37
CA THR A 101 12.18 -5.55 -1.90
C THR A 101 13.43 -5.96 -1.13
N VAL A 102 14.32 -5.00 -0.83
CA VAL A 102 15.52 -5.25 -0.02
C VAL A 102 15.14 -5.68 1.40
N VAL A 103 14.20 -4.97 2.05
CA VAL A 103 13.71 -5.35 3.38
C VAL A 103 13.09 -6.74 3.36
N MET A 104 12.26 -7.05 2.36
CA MET A 104 11.64 -8.37 2.20
C MET A 104 12.68 -9.47 1.98
N ALA A 105 13.71 -9.23 1.16
CA ALA A 105 14.80 -10.19 0.94
C ALA A 105 15.56 -10.50 2.23
N VAL A 106 15.90 -9.47 3.02
CA VAL A 106 16.54 -9.65 4.33
C VAL A 106 15.63 -10.43 5.27
N LEU A 107 14.35 -10.08 5.35
CA LEU A 107 13.38 -10.78 6.20
C LEU A 107 13.18 -12.24 5.77
N PHE A 108 13.20 -12.53 4.48
CA PHE A 108 13.11 -13.91 3.98
C PHE A 108 14.30 -14.75 4.45
N VAL A 109 15.51 -14.20 4.38
CA VAL A 109 16.71 -14.85 4.92
C VAL A 109 16.59 -15.06 6.43
N VAL A 110 16.09 -14.06 7.18
CA VAL A 110 15.88 -14.18 8.63
C VAL A 110 14.85 -15.25 8.96
N ILE A 111 13.70 -15.28 8.28
CA ILE A 111 12.66 -16.29 8.46
C ILE A 111 13.22 -17.69 8.19
N GLY A 112 13.91 -17.87 7.06
CA GLY A 112 14.53 -19.15 6.69
C GLY A 112 15.59 -19.60 7.71
N GLY A 113 16.43 -18.67 8.17
CA GLY A 113 17.45 -18.91 9.18
C GLY A 113 16.86 -19.33 10.54
N VAL A 114 15.81 -18.64 11.02
CA VAL A 114 15.14 -19.00 12.27
C VAL A 114 14.42 -20.34 12.13
N ALA A 115 13.70 -20.57 11.04
CA ALA A 115 13.02 -21.83 10.79
C ALA A 115 14.01 -23.01 10.78
N LEU A 116 15.15 -22.86 10.11
CA LEU A 116 16.21 -23.86 10.08
C LEU A 116 16.86 -24.07 11.45
N GLY A 117 17.09 -22.99 12.21
CA GLY A 117 17.65 -23.04 13.56
C GLY A 117 16.73 -23.78 14.53
N VAL A 118 15.43 -23.50 14.50
CA VAL A 118 14.41 -24.21 15.28
C VAL A 118 14.34 -25.69 14.85
N ALA A 119 14.38 -25.97 13.55
CA ALA A 119 14.30 -27.35 13.08
C ALA A 119 15.50 -28.18 13.56
N ARG A 120 16.72 -27.65 13.46
CA ARG A 120 17.94 -28.32 13.93
C ARG A 120 18.02 -28.48 15.45
N SER A 121 17.44 -27.55 16.22
CA SER A 121 17.44 -27.68 17.69
C SER A 121 16.44 -28.73 18.19
N THR A 122 15.36 -28.96 17.44
CA THR A 122 14.34 -29.97 17.78
C THR A 122 14.68 -31.39 17.31
N SER A 123 15.45 -31.54 16.23
CA SER A 123 15.82 -32.85 15.69
C SER A 123 17.30 -32.90 15.27
N PRO A 124 18.17 -33.56 16.06
CA PRO A 124 19.54 -33.85 15.65
C PRO A 124 19.53 -34.73 14.38
N GLY A 125 20.20 -34.29 13.30
CA GLY A 125 20.19 -34.97 12.00
C GLY A 125 19.09 -34.52 11.02
N PHE A 126 18.47 -33.36 11.27
CA PHE A 126 17.46 -32.76 10.39
C PHE A 126 17.90 -32.67 8.92
N ASP A 127 17.13 -33.30 8.03
CA ASP A 127 17.27 -33.18 6.57
C ASP A 127 16.37 -32.06 6.04
N ALA A 128 16.98 -30.99 5.57
CA ALA A 128 16.27 -29.82 5.04
C ALA A 128 15.56 -30.06 3.69
N THR A 129 15.81 -31.20 3.04
CA THR A 129 15.22 -31.54 1.74
C THR A 129 13.91 -32.34 1.86
N SER A 130 13.62 -32.94 3.02
CA SER A 130 12.39 -33.69 3.25
C SER A 130 11.25 -32.80 3.78
N ALA A 131 10.11 -32.85 3.11
CA ALA A 131 8.90 -32.17 3.56
C ALA A 131 8.32 -32.79 4.86
N GLU A 132 8.46 -34.11 5.06
CA GLU A 132 8.07 -34.74 6.32
C GLU A 132 8.95 -34.26 7.49
N ALA A 133 10.26 -34.11 7.26
CA ALA A 133 11.18 -33.61 8.28
C ALA A 133 10.79 -32.19 8.73
N TRP A 134 10.47 -31.30 7.79
CA TRP A 134 9.98 -29.95 8.11
C TRP A 134 8.68 -29.98 8.92
N ARG A 135 7.71 -30.82 8.55
CA ARG A 135 6.45 -30.95 9.30
C ARG A 135 6.68 -31.49 10.70
N ALA A 136 7.52 -32.50 10.85
CA ALA A 136 7.86 -33.07 12.15
C ALA A 136 8.55 -32.03 13.05
N ALA A 137 9.57 -31.34 12.53
CA ALA A 137 10.33 -30.33 13.27
C ALA A 137 9.49 -29.09 13.66
N LEU A 138 8.51 -28.71 12.83
CA LEU A 138 7.61 -27.58 13.06
C LEU A 138 6.24 -27.99 13.62
N SER A 139 6.11 -29.19 14.21
CA SER A 139 4.89 -29.62 14.90
C SER A 139 4.89 -29.33 16.40
N GLY A 140 6.06 -29.04 16.99
CA GLY A 140 6.23 -28.82 18.42
C GLY A 140 6.11 -27.36 18.86
N PRO A 141 6.34 -27.07 20.15
CA PRO A 141 6.28 -25.70 20.71
C PRO A 141 7.20 -24.69 20.00
N GLY A 142 8.33 -25.15 19.44
CA GLY A 142 9.23 -24.32 18.62
C GLY A 142 8.57 -23.74 17.36
N ALA A 143 7.51 -24.37 16.87
CA ALA A 143 6.73 -23.89 15.73
C ALA A 143 6.03 -22.56 16.01
N ILE A 144 5.67 -22.29 17.27
CA ILE A 144 5.06 -21.02 17.68
C ILE A 144 6.08 -19.90 17.47
N LEU A 145 7.32 -20.09 17.94
CA LEU A 145 8.40 -19.12 17.73
C LEU A 145 8.72 -18.94 16.24
N ALA A 146 8.79 -20.03 15.47
CA ALA A 146 8.99 -19.98 14.04
C ALA A 146 7.84 -19.24 13.32
N GLY A 147 6.60 -19.37 13.79
CA GLY A 147 5.42 -18.68 13.27
C GLY A 147 5.32 -17.20 13.64
N LEU A 148 5.87 -16.80 14.79
CA LEU A 148 5.92 -15.40 15.21
C LEU A 148 6.83 -14.55 14.29
N VAL A 149 7.89 -15.13 13.73
CA VAL A 149 8.85 -14.37 12.90
C VAL A 149 8.23 -13.85 11.59
N PRO A 150 7.47 -14.64 10.80
CA PRO A 150 6.71 -14.12 9.68
C PRO A 150 5.70 -13.04 10.07
N LEU A 151 5.01 -13.18 11.20
CA LEU A 151 4.07 -12.16 11.69
C LEU A 151 4.77 -10.85 12.05
N ALA A 152 5.90 -10.93 12.75
CA ALA A 152 6.73 -9.77 13.07
C ALA A 152 7.30 -9.12 11.79
N SER A 153 7.64 -9.93 10.79
CA SER A 153 8.12 -9.47 9.48
C SER A 153 7.03 -8.72 8.71
N LEU A 154 5.78 -9.22 8.72
CA LEU A 154 4.63 -8.51 8.16
C LEU A 154 4.36 -7.19 8.91
N ALA A 155 4.44 -7.19 10.24
CA ALA A 155 4.30 -5.98 11.04
C ALA A 155 5.40 -4.95 10.71
N LEU A 156 6.64 -5.39 10.53
CA LEU A 156 7.76 -4.53 10.13
C LEU A 156 7.55 -3.97 8.72
N LEU A 157 7.14 -4.78 7.76
CA LEU A 157 6.84 -4.32 6.39
C LEU A 157 5.71 -3.29 6.40
N ALA A 158 4.62 -3.55 7.13
CA ALA A 158 3.54 -2.58 7.29
C ALA A 158 4.03 -1.28 7.92
N TRP A 159 4.88 -1.37 8.94
CA TRP A 159 5.48 -0.20 9.59
C TRP A 159 6.38 0.61 8.63
N VAL A 160 7.26 -0.04 7.87
CA VAL A 160 8.11 0.63 6.86
C VAL A 160 7.25 1.27 5.77
N GLY A 161 6.23 0.56 5.28
CA GLY A 161 5.29 1.08 4.28
C GLY A 161 4.58 2.34 4.77
N LEU A 162 4.10 2.34 6.02
CA LEU A 162 3.48 3.52 6.64
C LEU A 162 4.46 4.68 6.80
N ARG A 163 5.72 4.39 7.14
CA ARG A 163 6.78 5.42 7.26
C ARG A 163 7.09 6.11 5.94
N LEU A 164 6.87 5.40 4.83
CA LEU A 164 7.08 5.91 3.48
C LEU A 164 5.80 6.44 2.83
N ALA A 165 4.64 6.30 3.47
CA ALA A 165 3.33 6.59 2.86
C ALA A 165 3.15 8.06 2.47
N LEU A 166 3.84 9.00 3.13
CA LEU A 166 3.79 10.44 2.81
C LEU A 166 4.81 10.88 1.75
N ALA A 167 5.72 10.01 1.31
CA ALA A 167 6.72 10.34 0.28
C ALA A 167 6.10 10.84 -1.04
N PRO A 168 5.01 10.22 -1.56
CA PRO A 168 4.35 10.71 -2.76
C PRO A 168 3.77 12.13 -2.61
N ALA A 169 3.09 12.40 -1.49
CA ALA A 169 2.51 13.71 -1.21
C ALA A 169 3.59 14.79 -1.10
N ALA A 170 4.66 14.52 -0.33
CA ALA A 170 5.80 15.42 -0.18
C ALA A 170 6.51 15.71 -1.52
N THR A 171 6.60 14.71 -2.38
CA THR A 171 7.26 14.83 -3.68
C THR A 171 6.51 15.74 -4.64
N VAL A 172 5.18 15.65 -4.65
CA VAL A 172 4.32 16.51 -5.48
C VAL A 172 4.36 17.94 -4.96
N ASP A 173 4.13 18.14 -3.65
CA ASP A 173 4.08 19.46 -3.02
C ASP A 173 5.39 20.25 -3.17
N HIS A 174 6.54 19.61 -2.93
CA HIS A 174 7.84 20.29 -3.04
C HIS A 174 8.43 20.26 -4.45
N GLY A 175 7.84 19.51 -5.38
CA GLY A 175 8.38 19.34 -6.73
C GLY A 175 9.78 18.72 -6.79
N ARG A 176 10.13 17.80 -5.88
CA ARG A 176 11.42 17.08 -5.84
C ARG A 176 11.23 15.70 -5.24
N ILE A 177 12.03 14.72 -5.66
CA ILE A 177 11.93 13.33 -5.16
C ILE A 177 12.28 13.32 -3.67
N GLN A 178 11.31 12.96 -2.83
CA GLN A 178 11.40 12.98 -1.39
C GLN A 178 11.00 11.63 -0.80
N VAL A 179 11.97 10.73 -0.63
CA VAL A 179 11.71 9.39 -0.07
C VAL A 179 12.21 9.27 1.37
N LEU A 180 13.46 9.65 1.64
CA LEU A 180 14.03 9.52 2.99
C LEU A 180 13.48 10.59 3.96
N SER A 181 13.14 11.78 3.47
CA SER A 181 12.52 12.82 4.30
C SER A 181 11.14 12.39 4.82
N ALA A 182 10.45 11.46 4.14
CA ALA A 182 9.16 10.95 4.56
C ALA A 182 9.20 10.25 5.94
N PHE A 183 10.34 9.68 6.34
CA PHE A 183 10.50 9.08 7.66
C PHE A 183 10.36 10.09 8.80
N ALA A 184 10.89 11.30 8.59
CA ALA A 184 10.75 12.39 9.55
C ALA A 184 9.30 12.91 9.56
N LEU A 185 8.69 13.05 8.38
CA LEU A 185 7.32 13.53 8.21
C LEU A 185 6.31 12.64 8.92
N THR A 186 6.43 11.32 8.80
CA THR A 186 5.49 10.35 9.40
C THR A 186 5.66 10.18 10.91
N ARG A 187 6.63 10.86 11.54
CA ARG A 187 6.84 10.81 12.99
C ARG A 187 5.63 11.43 13.70
N GLY A 188 4.99 10.66 14.58
CA GLY A 188 3.78 11.08 15.31
C GLY A 188 2.46 10.77 14.59
N ALA A 189 2.44 10.52 13.28
CA ALA A 189 1.23 10.13 12.54
C ALA A 189 1.15 8.63 12.23
N THR A 190 2.18 7.83 12.52
CA THR A 190 2.21 6.40 12.16
C THR A 190 1.00 5.64 12.69
N LEU A 191 0.61 5.86 13.95
CA LEU A 191 -0.58 5.22 14.53
C LEU A 191 -1.87 5.70 13.86
N THR A 192 -1.98 7.01 13.61
CA THR A 192 -3.13 7.60 12.90
C THR A 192 -3.29 7.00 11.51
N LEU A 193 -2.21 6.92 10.74
CA LEU A 193 -2.19 6.32 9.41
C LEU A 193 -2.50 4.83 9.44
N PHE A 194 -1.98 4.09 10.43
CA PHE A 194 -2.28 2.67 10.58
C PHE A 194 -3.76 2.43 10.85
N VAL A 195 -4.32 3.09 11.87
CA VAL A 195 -5.73 2.89 12.25
C VAL A 195 -6.67 3.41 11.16
N ALA A 196 -6.39 4.59 10.58
CA ALA A 196 -7.17 5.09 9.45
C ALA A 196 -7.09 4.12 8.27
N GLY A 197 -5.90 3.62 7.93
CA GLY A 197 -5.71 2.62 6.88
C GLY A 197 -6.55 1.36 7.10
N LEU A 198 -6.57 0.83 8.33
CA LEU A 198 -7.40 -0.32 8.69
C LEU A 198 -8.91 -0.04 8.53
N VAL A 199 -9.37 1.13 8.96
CA VAL A 199 -10.78 1.51 8.82
C VAL A 199 -11.16 1.68 7.34
N LEU A 200 -10.29 2.29 6.54
CA LEU A 200 -10.55 2.57 5.13
C LEU A 200 -10.44 1.31 4.26
N ILE A 201 -9.62 0.32 4.62
CA ILE A 201 -9.55 -0.95 3.91
C ILE A 201 -10.63 -1.95 4.35
N ALA A 202 -11.25 -1.76 5.53
CA ALA A 202 -12.23 -2.70 6.07
C ALA A 202 -13.39 -3.01 5.11
N PRO A 203 -14.04 -2.04 4.42
CA PRO A 203 -15.08 -2.34 3.44
C PRO A 203 -14.59 -3.22 2.29
N ALA A 204 -13.34 -3.02 1.88
CA ALA A 204 -12.73 -3.82 0.83
C ALA A 204 -12.49 -5.28 1.27
N ILE A 205 -12.02 -5.47 2.51
CA ILE A 205 -11.82 -6.79 3.12
C ILE A 205 -13.17 -7.51 3.29
N ILE A 206 -14.18 -6.81 3.83
CA ILE A 206 -15.52 -7.38 4.04
C ILE A 206 -16.11 -7.85 2.70
N LEU A 207 -15.98 -7.05 1.64
CA LEU A 207 -16.45 -7.42 0.31
C LEU A 207 -15.69 -8.62 -0.26
N ALA A 208 -14.36 -8.65 -0.13
CA ALA A 208 -13.54 -9.75 -0.61
C ALA A 208 -13.86 -11.07 0.11
N VAL A 209 -14.03 -11.03 1.43
CA VAL A 209 -14.41 -12.19 2.26
C VAL A 209 -15.83 -12.64 1.91
N GLY A 210 -16.79 -11.71 1.81
CA GLY A 210 -18.17 -12.02 1.43
C GLY A 210 -18.27 -12.67 0.06
N LEU A 211 -17.52 -12.19 -0.93
CA LEU A 211 -17.43 -12.80 -2.25
C LEU A 211 -16.79 -14.19 -2.20
N GLY A 212 -15.77 -14.39 -1.35
CA GLY A 212 -15.17 -15.71 -1.11
C GLY A 212 -16.20 -16.71 -0.58
N TYR A 213 -16.94 -16.34 0.46
CA TYR A 213 -18.00 -17.17 1.02
C TYR A 213 -19.12 -17.46 0.02
N ALA A 214 -19.59 -16.44 -0.71
CA ALA A 214 -20.64 -16.62 -1.71
C ALA A 214 -20.22 -17.60 -2.81
N ARG A 215 -18.95 -17.59 -3.24
CA ARG A 215 -18.44 -18.56 -4.24
C ARG A 215 -18.45 -19.99 -3.74
N VAL A 216 -18.08 -20.20 -2.47
CA VAL A 216 -18.12 -21.52 -1.85
C VAL A 216 -19.56 -22.03 -1.79
N LEU A 217 -20.52 -21.17 -1.46
CA LEU A 217 -21.93 -21.53 -1.35
C LEU A 217 -22.58 -21.84 -2.71
N VAL A 218 -22.22 -21.13 -3.77
CA VAL A 218 -22.83 -21.28 -5.11
C VAL A 218 -22.07 -22.29 -6.00
N GLY A 219 -20.99 -22.90 -5.51
CA GLY A 219 -20.19 -23.86 -6.28
C GLY A 219 -19.45 -23.25 -7.48
N LEU A 220 -19.34 -21.92 -7.54
CA LEU A 220 -18.68 -21.17 -8.61
C LEU A 220 -17.17 -21.17 -8.39
N THR A 221 -16.52 -22.31 -8.63
CA THR A 221 -15.06 -22.45 -8.54
C THR A 221 -14.30 -21.81 -9.70
N ARG A 222 -15.00 -21.44 -10.79
CA ARG A 222 -14.38 -21.04 -12.08
C ARG A 222 -14.51 -19.56 -12.48
N SER A 223 -14.99 -18.67 -11.61
CA SER A 223 -15.14 -17.24 -11.93
C SER A 223 -13.91 -16.39 -11.57
N ALA A 224 -12.71 -16.85 -11.93
CA ALA A 224 -11.45 -16.10 -11.77
C ALA A 224 -11.50 -14.65 -12.34
N PRO A 225 -12.10 -14.36 -13.52
CA PRO A 225 -12.08 -13.01 -14.08
C PRO A 225 -12.96 -12.02 -13.30
N LEU A 226 -14.11 -12.46 -12.77
CA LEU A 226 -15.00 -11.58 -12.00
C LEU A 226 -14.36 -11.16 -10.68
N ALA A 227 -13.66 -12.09 -10.01
CA ALA A 227 -12.89 -11.79 -8.81
C ALA A 227 -11.88 -10.67 -9.05
N GLN A 228 -11.14 -10.81 -10.15
CA GLN A 228 -10.10 -9.87 -10.54
C GLN A 228 -10.67 -8.49 -10.89
N LEU A 229 -11.76 -8.44 -11.67
CA LEU A 229 -12.43 -7.19 -12.01
C LEU A 229 -12.93 -6.46 -10.76
N VAL A 230 -13.52 -7.18 -9.80
CA VAL A 230 -13.95 -6.58 -8.54
C VAL A 230 -12.75 -6.07 -7.74
N SER A 231 -11.68 -6.85 -7.62
CA SER A 231 -10.46 -6.42 -6.89
C SER A 231 -9.83 -5.17 -7.51
N VAL A 232 -9.70 -5.13 -8.84
CA VAL A 232 -9.16 -3.96 -9.55
C VAL A 232 -10.10 -2.77 -9.42
N GLY A 233 -11.41 -2.97 -9.56
CA GLY A 233 -12.39 -1.91 -9.39
C GLY A 233 -12.36 -1.30 -7.98
N LEU A 234 -12.29 -2.15 -6.96
CA LEU A 234 -12.19 -1.74 -5.56
C LEU A 234 -10.87 -1.01 -5.25
N LEU A 235 -9.77 -1.46 -5.85
CA LEU A 235 -8.47 -0.80 -5.69
C LEU A 235 -8.48 0.60 -6.33
N PHE A 236 -8.84 0.71 -7.61
CA PHE A 236 -8.72 1.96 -8.36
C PHE A 236 -9.85 2.94 -8.12
N PHE A 237 -11.08 2.47 -7.91
CA PHE A 237 -12.24 3.35 -7.76
C PHE A 237 -12.67 3.56 -6.31
N TYR A 238 -12.07 2.88 -5.33
CA TYR A 238 -12.36 3.11 -3.91
C TYR A 238 -11.09 3.34 -3.09
N LEU A 239 -10.22 2.33 -2.99
CA LEU A 239 -9.10 2.37 -2.05
C LEU A 239 -8.07 3.46 -2.40
N ILE A 240 -7.64 3.54 -3.66
CA ILE A 240 -6.65 4.55 -4.10
C ILE A 240 -7.16 5.98 -3.86
N PRO A 241 -8.38 6.38 -4.29
CA PRO A 241 -8.91 7.71 -4.01
C PRO A 241 -9.01 8.04 -2.51
N VAL A 242 -9.60 7.12 -1.73
CA VAL A 242 -9.83 7.31 -0.30
C VAL A 242 -8.52 7.38 0.48
N TRP A 243 -7.56 6.50 0.14
CA TRP A 243 -6.25 6.50 0.76
C TRP A 243 -5.45 7.75 0.41
N THR A 244 -5.46 8.18 -0.86
CA THR A 244 -4.77 9.40 -1.28
C THR A 244 -5.30 10.62 -0.55
N ALA A 245 -6.62 10.76 -0.41
CA ALA A 245 -7.23 11.87 0.32
C ALA A 245 -6.85 11.86 1.81
N ALA A 246 -6.81 10.69 2.46
CA ALA A 246 -6.34 10.55 3.83
C ALA A 246 -4.86 10.94 3.99
N LEU A 247 -4.00 10.54 3.05
CA LEU A 247 -2.58 10.89 3.07
C LEU A 247 -2.35 12.40 2.88
N VAL A 248 -3.09 13.03 1.97
CA VAL A 248 -3.04 14.49 1.77
C VAL A 248 -3.47 15.24 3.03
N ASP A 249 -4.55 14.78 3.69
CA ASP A 249 -5.02 15.38 4.95
C ASP A 249 -3.95 15.34 6.04
N VAL A 250 -3.36 14.16 6.28
CA VAL A 250 -2.27 14.01 7.26
C VAL A 250 -1.07 14.86 6.88
N TYR A 251 -0.67 14.84 5.61
CA TYR A 251 0.46 15.62 5.12
C TYR A 251 0.28 17.12 5.39
N ARG A 252 -0.87 17.70 5.04
CA ARG A 252 -1.17 19.12 5.27
C ARG A 252 -1.11 19.48 6.75
N HIS A 253 -1.68 18.67 7.62
CA HIS A 253 -1.70 18.96 9.05
C HIS A 253 -0.35 18.72 9.76
N GLN A 254 0.55 17.91 9.19
CA GLN A 254 1.89 17.69 9.75
C GLN A 254 2.94 18.67 9.22
N VAL A 255 2.82 19.12 7.97
CA VAL A 255 3.83 19.99 7.32
C VAL A 255 3.45 21.47 7.39
N GLN A 256 2.16 21.80 7.35
CA GLN A 256 1.69 23.18 7.53
C GLN A 256 1.12 23.32 8.94
N PRO A 257 1.93 23.72 9.96
CA PRO A 257 1.32 24.25 11.17
C PRO A 257 0.47 25.45 10.75
N VAL A 258 -0.79 25.45 11.16
CA VAL A 258 -1.72 26.58 11.01
C VAL A 258 -0.94 27.85 11.29
N ALA A 259 -0.82 28.73 10.30
CA ALA A 259 -0.24 30.05 10.53
C ALA A 259 -1.01 30.67 11.69
N THR A 260 -0.35 30.84 12.83
CA THR A 260 -0.93 31.56 13.96
C THR A 260 -1.36 32.92 13.44
N PRO A 261 -2.66 33.28 13.47
CA PRO A 261 -3.10 34.60 13.08
C PRO A 261 -2.50 35.59 14.08
N GLY A 262 -1.35 36.19 13.75
CA GLY A 262 -0.66 37.07 14.68
C GLY A 262 0.79 37.43 14.37
N THR A 263 1.50 36.75 13.46
CA THR A 263 2.87 37.17 13.10
C THR A 263 2.93 37.70 11.68
N ALA A 264 2.22 38.80 11.43
CA ALA A 264 2.75 39.81 10.54
C ALA A 264 3.93 40.47 11.31
N LYS A 265 5.12 40.41 10.74
CA LYS A 265 6.22 41.29 11.13
C LYS A 265 6.60 42.16 9.93
N PRO A 266 6.97 43.42 10.20
CA PRO A 266 6.94 44.55 9.28
C PRO A 266 7.95 44.46 8.13
#